data_AF-A0A812VFX0-F1
#
_entry.id   AF-A0A812VFX0-F1
#
_cell.length_a   1.000
_cell.length_b   1.000
_cell.length_c   1.000
_cell.angle_alpha   90.00
_cell.angle_beta   90.00
_cell.angle_gamma   90.00
#
_symmetry.space_group_name_H-M   'P 1'
#
loop_
_entity.id
_entity.type
_entity.pdbx_description
1 polymer ?
#
loop_
_entity_poly.entity_id
_entity_poly.type
_entity_poly.pdbx_seq_one_letter_code
_entity_poly.pdbx_strand_id
1 'polypeptide(L)'
;MGVRLRDIQRSLSVVLIRADGLDQAKHKCPRSMTKTHGFEALLRPSLSVLMLWAQGHALGFEIKDADVYKNTNSNVEGIYRLLDKVYNNCNRALPVHICIVQDNCSRDCKNGLLLSWCVKLHVLQVCERISLQYPSKGHTHGPLDGLGGQAVTKCSACEFSDADSLVEIYDGFLQQSTVDGGASFRGDEQANWQSWWEEVGLVFSNLFEITTLKDLGYLQDRDKVVAKALQAHREGCINDAARDFLVGWAKGTLRRHPRPAQYEFLNHNRHAFDALAPAAARAPLAPEEYRPIHVQADGGGNLPPGPEDDEADELPE
;
A
#
# COMPACT_ATOMS: atom_id res chain seq x y z
N MET A 1 -19.73 23.01 29.54
CA MET A 1 -18.44 23.19 28.81
C MET A 1 -17.84 21.86 28.35
N GLY A 2 -17.76 20.84 29.22
CA GLY A 2 -17.14 19.54 28.88
C GLY A 2 -17.85 18.68 27.82
N VAL A 3 -19.15 18.85 27.57
CA VAL A 3 -19.83 18.16 26.44
C VAL A 3 -19.35 18.73 25.10
N ARG A 4 -19.43 20.05 24.91
CA ARG A 4 -18.95 20.72 23.69
C ARG A 4 -17.47 20.48 23.39
N LEU A 5 -16.60 20.50 24.40
CA LEU A 5 -15.16 20.22 24.19
C LEU A 5 -14.92 18.77 23.73
N ARG A 6 -15.69 17.81 24.24
CA ARG A 6 -15.64 16.41 23.80
C ARG A 6 -16.17 16.23 22.39
N ASP A 7 -17.27 16.90 22.05
CA ASP A 7 -17.85 16.85 20.70
C ASP A 7 -16.86 17.43 19.68
N ILE A 8 -16.21 18.55 20.03
CA ILE A 8 -15.14 19.14 19.23
C ILE A 8 -13.96 18.17 19.10
N GLN A 9 -13.48 17.60 20.21
CA GLN A 9 -12.39 16.63 20.18
C GLN A 9 -12.69 15.42 19.31
N ARG A 10 -13.91 14.85 19.36
CA ARG A 10 -14.33 13.74 18.48
C ARG A 10 -14.39 14.18 17.03
N SER A 11 -14.97 15.35 16.74
CA SER A 11 -15.08 15.88 15.38
C SER A 11 -13.74 16.20 14.73
N LEU A 12 -12.73 16.52 15.54
CA LEU A 12 -11.35 16.78 15.11
C LEU A 12 -10.44 15.54 15.22
N SER A 13 -10.93 14.41 15.73
CA SER A 13 -10.19 13.16 15.83
C SER A 13 -10.18 12.46 14.46
N VAL A 14 -9.39 13.01 13.56
CA VAL A 14 -9.26 12.57 12.16
C VAL A 14 -7.81 12.24 11.87
N VAL A 15 -7.56 11.11 11.22
CA VAL A 15 -6.27 10.84 10.56
C VAL A 15 -6.44 10.84 9.05
N LEU A 16 -5.54 11.53 8.37
CA LEU A 16 -5.46 11.55 6.92
C LEU A 16 -4.32 10.63 6.48
N ILE A 17 -4.68 9.54 5.82
CA ILE A 17 -3.78 8.56 5.22
C ILE A 17 -3.71 8.83 3.71
N ARG A 18 -2.50 8.98 3.18
CA ARG A 18 -2.25 8.94 1.74
C ARG A 18 -1.49 7.66 1.40
N ALA A 19 -1.86 7.02 0.31
CA ALA A 19 -1.15 5.83 -0.17
C ALA A 19 -0.99 5.90 -1.68
N ASP A 20 0.23 5.65 -2.16
CA ASP A 20 0.52 5.63 -3.59
C ASP A 20 1.77 4.81 -3.92
N GLY A 21 1.80 4.24 -5.11
CA GLY A 21 2.94 3.50 -5.64
C GLY A 21 4.03 4.42 -6.19
N LEU A 22 5.29 4.11 -5.92
CA LEU A 22 6.41 4.82 -6.54
C LEU A 22 6.76 4.26 -7.92
N ASP A 23 7.46 5.07 -8.73
CA ASP A 23 7.93 4.68 -10.07
C ASP A 23 8.86 3.45 -10.02
N GLN A 24 8.33 2.31 -10.45
CA GLN A 24 8.99 1.01 -10.46
C GLN A 24 10.23 0.96 -11.33
N ALA A 25 10.34 1.82 -12.36
CA ALA A 25 11.51 1.85 -13.22
C ALA A 25 12.79 2.20 -12.43
N LYS A 26 12.64 2.91 -11.31
CA LYS A 26 13.75 3.31 -10.44
C LYS A 26 14.19 2.20 -9.47
N HIS A 27 13.38 1.14 -9.34
CA HIS A 27 13.58 0.04 -8.40
C HIS A 27 14.00 -1.28 -9.06
N LYS A 28 14.56 -1.23 -10.27
CA LYS A 28 15.19 -2.41 -10.90
C LYS A 28 16.31 -2.94 -10.03
N CYS A 29 16.20 -4.20 -9.63
CA CYS A 29 17.12 -4.88 -8.72
C CYS A 29 17.83 -6.04 -9.46
N PRO A 30 19.16 -6.19 -9.34
CA PRO A 30 20.10 -5.35 -8.59
C PRO A 30 20.30 -3.98 -9.26
N ARG A 31 20.66 -2.98 -8.47
CA ARG A 31 21.01 -1.64 -8.92
C ARG A 31 22.49 -1.39 -8.66
N SER A 32 23.20 -1.05 -9.72
CA SER A 32 24.61 -0.65 -9.71
C SER A 32 24.75 0.71 -10.40
N MET A 33 25.61 1.57 -9.86
CA MET A 33 26.03 2.83 -10.47
C MET A 33 27.12 2.58 -11.52
N THR A 34 27.92 1.52 -11.33
CA THR A 34 28.91 1.08 -12.33
C THR A 34 28.22 0.22 -13.38
N LYS A 35 28.07 0.76 -14.60
CA LYS A 35 27.44 0.07 -15.72
C LYS A 35 28.49 -0.63 -16.57
N THR A 36 28.62 -1.95 -16.40
CA THR A 36 29.36 -2.80 -17.34
C THR A 36 28.41 -3.32 -18.42
N HIS A 37 28.94 -3.66 -19.59
CA HIS A 37 28.14 -4.27 -20.67
C HIS A 37 27.42 -5.55 -20.19
N GLY A 38 28.08 -6.35 -19.35
CA GLY A 38 27.48 -7.54 -18.73
C GLY A 38 26.32 -7.21 -17.80
N PHE A 39 26.42 -6.11 -17.03
CA PHE A 39 25.35 -5.66 -16.13
C PHE A 39 24.12 -5.12 -16.89
N GLU A 40 24.33 -4.38 -17.98
CA GLU A 40 23.22 -3.84 -18.78
C GLU A 40 22.42 -4.94 -19.49
N ALA A 41 23.07 -6.05 -19.84
CA ALA A 41 22.44 -7.22 -20.45
C ALA A 41 21.63 -8.08 -19.47
N LEU A 42 21.67 -7.80 -18.17
CA LEU A 42 20.91 -8.51 -17.14
C LEU A 42 19.43 -8.17 -17.20
N LEU A 43 18.60 -9.23 -17.15
CA LEU A 43 17.18 -9.09 -16.85
C LEU A 43 17.03 -8.84 -15.34
N ARG A 44 16.51 -7.67 -15.00
CA ARG A 44 16.43 -7.19 -13.62
C ARG A 44 14.97 -6.96 -13.23
N PRO A 45 14.41 -7.71 -12.26
CA PRO A 45 13.06 -7.46 -11.76
C PRO A 45 12.95 -6.06 -11.16
N SER A 46 11.80 -5.42 -11.36
CA SER A 46 11.46 -4.15 -10.70
C SER A 46 10.74 -4.43 -9.38
N LEU A 47 11.33 -4.01 -8.26
CA LEU A 47 10.66 -4.07 -6.98
C LEU A 47 9.49 -3.07 -6.97
N SER A 48 8.40 -3.42 -6.29
CA SER A 48 7.27 -2.52 -6.08
C SER A 48 7.41 -1.81 -4.75
N VAL A 49 7.24 -0.50 -4.74
CA VAL A 49 7.25 0.29 -3.51
C VAL A 49 5.91 1.00 -3.35
N LEU A 50 5.20 0.69 -2.27
CA LEU A 50 3.99 1.43 -1.85
C LEU A 50 4.40 2.39 -0.72
N MET A 51 4.15 3.67 -0.92
CA MET A 51 4.40 4.71 0.06
C MET A 51 3.10 5.03 0.81
N LEU A 52 3.16 5.05 2.13
CA LEU A 52 2.02 5.19 3.03
C LEU A 52 2.31 6.30 4.05
N TRP A 53 1.45 7.29 4.12
CA TRP A 53 1.63 8.43 5.02
C TRP A 53 0.36 8.75 5.80
N ALA A 54 0.38 8.44 7.09
CA ALA A 54 -0.58 8.93 8.09
C ALA A 54 -0.04 10.26 8.65
N GLN A 55 -0.58 11.38 8.16
CA GLN A 55 -0.05 12.70 8.49
C GLN A 55 -0.05 12.99 9.99
N GLY A 56 1.07 13.46 10.52
CA GLY A 56 1.24 13.76 11.94
C GLY A 56 1.50 12.53 12.81
N HIS A 57 1.54 11.33 12.21
CA HIS A 57 1.65 10.07 12.95
C HIS A 57 2.76 9.19 12.43
N ALA A 58 2.71 8.81 11.15
CA ALA A 58 3.68 7.89 10.59
C ALA A 58 3.83 7.96 9.07
N LEU A 59 5.06 7.74 8.62
CA LEU A 59 5.42 7.57 7.22
C LEU A 59 6.08 6.19 7.02
N GLY A 60 5.76 5.49 5.94
CA GLY A 60 6.32 4.17 5.67
C GLY A 60 6.41 3.84 4.19
N PHE A 61 7.37 2.98 3.88
CA PHE A 61 7.55 2.38 2.56
C PHE A 61 7.40 0.86 2.69
N GLU A 62 6.48 0.29 1.93
CA GLU A 62 6.34 -1.15 1.79
C GLU A 62 7.03 -1.58 0.49
N ILE A 63 8.05 -2.42 0.62
CA ILE A 63 8.84 -2.94 -0.51
C ILE A 63 8.37 -4.38 -0.78
N LYS A 64 8.01 -4.68 -2.02
CA LYS A 64 7.57 -6.00 -2.48
C LYS A 64 8.43 -6.48 -3.65
N ASP A 65 8.75 -7.78 -3.66
CA ASP A 65 9.39 -8.40 -4.82
C ASP A 65 8.49 -8.39 -6.06
N ALA A 66 9.08 -8.51 -7.24
CA ALA A 66 8.36 -8.39 -8.51
C ALA A 66 7.31 -9.50 -8.75
N ASP A 67 7.44 -10.63 -8.07
CA ASP A 67 6.51 -11.76 -8.16
C ASP A 67 5.37 -11.68 -7.14
N VAL A 68 5.39 -10.70 -6.24
CA VAL A 68 4.30 -10.44 -5.28
C VAL A 68 3.18 -9.70 -6.00
N TYR A 69 2.00 -10.32 -6.04
CA TYR A 69 0.84 -9.75 -6.74
C TYR A 69 0.31 -8.50 -6.03
N LYS A 70 -0.02 -7.48 -6.83
CA LYS A 70 -0.59 -6.21 -6.38
C LYS A 70 -2.11 -6.25 -6.51
N ASN A 71 -2.79 -6.21 -5.37
CA ASN A 71 -4.24 -6.26 -5.27
C ASN A 71 -4.72 -5.57 -3.99
N THR A 72 -6.03 -5.63 -3.74
CA THR A 72 -6.64 -5.08 -2.53
C THR A 72 -6.05 -5.66 -1.24
N ASN A 73 -5.72 -6.97 -1.19
CA ASN A 73 -5.06 -7.55 -0.01
C ASN A 73 -3.73 -6.85 0.29
N SER A 74 -2.92 -6.66 -0.75
CA SER A 74 -1.61 -6.03 -0.66
C SER A 74 -1.69 -4.57 -0.21
N ASN A 75 -2.73 -3.85 -0.63
CA ASN A 75 -2.98 -2.45 -0.28
C ASN A 75 -3.45 -2.34 1.19
N VAL A 76 -4.43 -3.18 1.57
CA VAL A 76 -4.97 -3.24 2.94
C VAL A 76 -3.89 -3.64 3.95
N GLU A 77 -3.03 -4.59 3.62
CA GLU A 77 -1.90 -4.99 4.47
C GLU A 77 -0.96 -3.81 4.77
N GLY A 78 -0.61 -3.02 3.75
CA GLY A 78 0.16 -1.79 3.91
C GLY A 78 -0.54 -0.79 4.83
N ILE A 79 -1.84 -0.54 4.62
CA ILE A 79 -2.64 0.33 5.47
C ILE A 79 -2.69 -0.18 6.92
N TYR A 80 -2.81 -1.49 7.14
CA TYR A 80 -2.87 -2.09 8.49
C TYR A 80 -1.59 -1.85 9.27
N ARG A 81 -0.44 -2.02 8.64
CA ARG A 81 0.85 -1.73 9.27
C ARG A 81 1.01 -0.27 9.62
N LEU A 82 0.50 0.62 8.77
CA LEU A 82 0.47 2.05 9.06
C LEU A 82 -0.48 2.37 10.22
N LEU A 83 -1.68 1.79 10.24
CA LEU A 83 -2.65 1.97 11.33
C LEU A 83 -2.14 1.42 12.66
N ASP A 84 -1.40 0.31 12.66
CA ASP A 84 -0.78 -0.22 13.88
C ASP A 84 0.25 0.77 14.45
N LYS A 85 1.04 1.44 13.60
CA LYS A 85 1.91 2.54 14.03
C LYS A 85 1.13 3.73 14.58
N VAL A 86 0.05 4.13 13.90
CA VAL A 86 -0.83 5.21 14.40
C VAL A 86 -1.36 4.83 15.79
N TYR A 87 -1.85 3.60 15.95
CA TYR A 87 -2.35 3.07 17.22
C TYR A 87 -1.29 3.12 18.32
N ASN A 88 -0.07 2.70 18.01
CA ASN A 88 1.05 2.72 18.96
C ASN A 88 1.47 4.15 19.33
N ASN A 89 1.49 5.06 18.36
CA ASN A 89 1.87 6.46 18.57
C ASN A 89 0.77 7.25 19.30
N CYS A 90 -0.49 6.82 19.19
CA CYS A 90 -1.65 7.44 19.82
C CYS A 90 -2.07 6.77 21.13
N ASN A 91 -1.10 6.29 21.92
CA ASN A 91 -1.35 5.66 23.22
C ASN A 91 -2.38 4.52 23.16
N ARG A 92 -2.24 3.63 22.17
CA ARG A 92 -3.13 2.48 21.95
C ARG A 92 -4.59 2.88 21.71
N ALA A 93 -4.79 3.94 20.94
CA ALA A 93 -6.09 4.37 20.44
C ALA A 93 -6.00 4.78 18.96
N LEU A 94 -7.07 4.52 18.20
CA LEU A 94 -7.19 5.02 16.83
C LEU A 94 -8.07 6.28 16.78
N PRO A 95 -7.81 7.19 15.84
CA PRO A 95 -8.70 8.32 15.57
C PRO A 95 -10.11 7.88 15.18
N VAL A 96 -11.09 8.69 15.56
CA VAL A 96 -12.52 8.41 15.35
C VAL A 96 -12.86 8.32 13.85
N HIS A 97 -12.22 9.15 13.02
CA HIS A 97 -12.39 9.17 11.58
C HIS A 97 -11.06 8.90 10.87
N ILE A 98 -11.07 7.89 10.00
CA ILE A 98 -9.96 7.59 9.10
C ILE A 98 -10.33 8.11 7.70
N CYS A 99 -9.56 9.05 7.17
CA CYS A 99 -9.69 9.51 5.79
C CYS A 99 -8.53 8.95 4.97
N ILE A 100 -8.82 8.20 3.92
CA ILE A 100 -7.82 7.57 3.07
C ILE A 100 -7.93 8.19 1.68
N VAL A 101 -6.82 8.73 1.19
CA VAL A 101 -6.65 9.25 -0.17
C VAL A 101 -5.72 8.32 -0.93
N GLN A 102 -6.21 7.70 -2.00
CA GLN A 102 -5.43 6.76 -2.82
C GLN A 102 -5.76 6.97 -4.31
N ASP A 103 -4.96 6.39 -5.20
CA ASP A 103 -5.27 6.36 -6.63
C ASP A 103 -6.58 5.61 -6.90
N ASN A 104 -7.20 5.88 -8.05
CA ASN A 104 -8.48 5.32 -8.46
C ASN A 104 -8.38 3.92 -9.10
N CYS A 105 -7.19 3.30 -9.09
CA CYS A 105 -6.95 1.97 -9.63
C CYS A 105 -7.95 0.96 -9.04
N SER A 106 -8.75 0.37 -9.92
CA SER A 106 -9.84 -0.53 -9.52
C SER A 106 -9.33 -1.89 -9.02
N ARG A 107 -8.12 -2.29 -9.40
CA ARG A 107 -7.52 -3.58 -9.01
C ARG A 107 -7.25 -3.68 -7.50
N ASP A 108 -6.90 -2.57 -6.87
CA ASP A 108 -6.35 -2.53 -5.51
C ASP A 108 -6.99 -1.49 -4.59
N CYS A 109 -7.43 -0.36 -5.13
CA CYS A 109 -7.96 0.76 -4.35
C CYS A 109 -9.48 0.89 -4.53
N LYS A 110 -9.99 1.07 -5.75
CA LYS A 110 -11.41 1.42 -5.97
C LYS A 110 -12.27 0.20 -6.33
N ASN A 111 -12.53 -0.68 -5.35
CA ASN A 111 -13.37 -1.87 -5.54
C ASN A 111 -14.20 -2.26 -4.31
N GLY A 112 -15.08 -3.25 -4.50
CA GLY A 112 -15.96 -3.77 -3.45
C GLY A 112 -15.22 -4.41 -2.28
N LEU A 113 -14.02 -4.99 -2.48
CA LEU A 113 -13.26 -5.60 -1.39
C LEU A 113 -12.75 -4.53 -0.40
N LEU A 114 -12.24 -3.40 -0.91
CA LEU A 114 -11.84 -2.29 -0.05
C LEU A 114 -13.05 -1.71 0.70
N LEU A 115 -14.22 -1.67 0.06
CA LEU A 115 -15.44 -1.21 0.72
C LEU A 115 -15.91 -2.19 1.81
N SER A 116 -15.90 -3.51 1.57
CA SER A 116 -16.19 -4.52 2.59
C SER A 116 -15.24 -4.38 3.79
N TRP A 117 -13.96 -4.15 3.51
CA TRP A 117 -12.95 -3.89 4.52
C TRP A 117 -13.30 -2.67 5.39
N CYS A 118 -13.66 -1.53 4.78
CA CYS A 118 -14.10 -0.34 5.51
C CYS A 118 -15.33 -0.62 6.38
N VAL A 119 -16.32 -1.32 5.83
CA VAL A 119 -17.55 -1.67 6.58
C VAL A 119 -17.21 -2.56 7.77
N LYS A 120 -16.34 -3.56 7.59
CA LYS A 120 -15.93 -4.46 8.66
C LYS A 120 -15.28 -3.71 9.82
N LEU A 121 -14.35 -2.78 9.55
CA LEU A 121 -13.74 -1.93 10.58
C LEU A 121 -14.77 -1.08 11.34
N HIS A 122 -15.77 -0.56 10.64
CA HIS A 122 -16.87 0.18 11.27
C HIS A 122 -17.73 -0.73 12.16
N VAL A 123 -18.13 -1.91 11.67
CA VAL A 123 -18.94 -2.88 12.40
C VAL A 123 -18.22 -3.37 13.66
N LEU A 124 -16.92 -3.66 13.55
CA LEU A 124 -16.06 -4.02 14.69
C LEU A 124 -15.82 -2.87 15.68
N GLN A 125 -16.35 -1.68 15.40
CA GLN A 125 -16.20 -0.49 16.25
C GLN A 125 -14.73 -0.07 16.44
N VAL A 126 -13.86 -0.36 15.46
CA VAL A 126 -12.45 0.05 15.46
C VAL A 126 -12.36 1.57 15.23
N CYS A 127 -13.20 2.12 14.36
CA CYS A 127 -13.35 3.55 14.10
C CYS A 127 -14.81 3.90 13.83
N GLU A 128 -15.20 5.17 13.96
CA GLU A 128 -16.56 5.66 13.71
C GLU A 128 -16.86 5.88 12.23
N ARG A 129 -15.89 6.44 11.52
CA ARG A 129 -16.07 6.77 10.11
C ARG A 129 -14.83 6.43 9.33
N ILE A 130 -15.03 5.92 8.12
CA ILE A 130 -13.98 5.81 7.12
C ILE A 130 -14.43 6.58 5.88
N SER A 131 -13.56 7.42 5.34
CA SER A 131 -13.78 8.11 4.08
C SER A 131 -12.72 7.69 3.08
N LEU A 132 -13.15 7.13 1.96
CA LEU A 132 -12.29 6.85 0.82
C LEU A 132 -12.39 8.02 -0.16
N GLN A 133 -11.25 8.60 -0.51
CA GLN A 133 -11.14 9.71 -1.44
C GLN A 133 -10.21 9.31 -2.58
N TYR A 134 -10.64 9.60 -3.80
CA TYR A 134 -9.90 9.31 -5.02
C TYR A 134 -9.71 10.60 -5.79
N PRO A 135 -8.46 11.01 -6.09
CA PRO A 135 -8.21 12.14 -6.96
C PRO A 135 -8.90 11.96 -8.33
N SER A 136 -9.39 13.06 -8.89
CA SER A 136 -10.15 13.04 -10.15
C SER A 136 -9.32 12.59 -11.35
N LYS A 137 -8.00 12.76 -11.29
CA LYS A 137 -7.03 12.33 -12.30
C LYS A 137 -5.99 11.43 -11.65
N GLY A 138 -5.66 10.30 -12.28
CA GLY A 138 -4.65 9.34 -11.81
C GLY A 138 -3.20 9.87 -11.78
N HIS A 139 -2.98 11.15 -12.13
CA HIS A 139 -1.68 11.83 -12.09
C HIS A 139 -1.79 13.18 -11.35
N THR A 140 -2.67 13.27 -10.35
CA THR A 140 -2.81 14.50 -9.57
C THR A 140 -1.63 14.61 -8.62
N HIS A 141 -0.65 15.47 -8.94
CA HIS A 141 0.52 15.73 -8.09
C HIS A 141 0.08 16.23 -6.70
N GLY A 142 0.13 15.34 -5.72
CA GLY A 142 -0.15 15.60 -4.33
C GLY A 142 1.12 15.75 -3.51
N PRO A 143 0.97 16.01 -2.19
CA PRO A 143 2.10 16.04 -1.27
C PRO A 143 2.88 14.72 -1.21
N LEU A 144 2.20 13.60 -1.48
CA LEU A 144 2.83 12.28 -1.48
C LEU A 144 3.77 12.11 -2.67
N ASP A 145 3.42 12.59 -3.87
CA ASP A 145 4.29 12.60 -5.05
C ASP A 145 5.57 13.40 -4.83
N GLY A 146 5.45 14.59 -4.21
CA GLY A 146 6.60 15.45 -3.93
C GLY A 146 7.60 14.76 -2.99
N LEU A 147 7.09 14.11 -1.95
CA LEU A 147 7.92 13.37 -1.00
C LEU A 147 8.46 12.06 -1.60
N GLY A 148 7.64 11.34 -2.37
CA GLY A 148 8.04 10.16 -3.12
C GLY A 148 9.14 10.46 -4.13
N GLY A 149 9.04 11.58 -4.85
CA GLY A 149 10.06 12.06 -5.77
C GLY A 149 11.41 12.36 -5.10
N GLN A 150 11.40 12.95 -3.91
CA GLN A 150 12.61 13.13 -3.11
C GLN A 150 13.21 11.79 -2.66
N ALA A 151 12.37 10.88 -2.18
CA ALA A 151 12.79 9.55 -1.73
C ALA A 151 13.40 8.73 -2.90
N VAL A 152 12.75 8.76 -4.07
CA VAL A 152 13.23 8.12 -5.31
C VAL A 152 14.53 8.77 -5.82
N THR A 153 14.68 10.09 -5.71
CA THR A 153 15.92 10.79 -6.09
C THR A 153 17.08 10.33 -5.21
N LYS A 154 16.86 10.21 -3.89
CA LYS A 154 17.87 9.69 -2.97
C LYS A 154 18.21 8.23 -3.26
N CYS A 155 17.20 7.38 -3.43
CA CYS A 155 17.37 5.99 -3.84
C CYS A 155 18.13 5.86 -5.17
N SER A 156 17.94 6.81 -6.10
CA SER A 156 18.61 6.78 -7.39
C SER A 156 20.12 6.97 -7.31
N ALA A 157 20.61 7.56 -6.22
CA ALA A 157 22.03 7.72 -5.91
C ALA A 157 22.62 6.55 -5.10
N CYS A 158 21.83 5.51 -4.82
CA CYS A 158 22.25 4.34 -4.06
C CYS A 158 22.37 3.08 -4.94
N GLU A 159 23.23 2.16 -4.51
CA GLU A 159 23.30 0.80 -5.02
C GLU A 159 22.57 -0.13 -4.06
N PHE A 160 21.90 -1.16 -4.58
CA PHE A 160 21.24 -2.18 -3.77
C PHE A 160 21.16 -3.50 -4.54
N SER A 161 21.33 -4.60 -3.82
CA SER A 161 21.43 -5.93 -4.43
C SER A 161 20.16 -6.77 -4.27
N ASP A 162 19.30 -6.38 -3.34
CA ASP A 162 18.06 -7.06 -2.97
C ASP A 162 17.03 -6.06 -2.37
N ALA A 163 15.86 -6.58 -2.00
CA ALA A 163 14.79 -5.79 -1.41
C ALA A 163 15.07 -5.34 0.03
N ASP A 164 15.85 -6.07 0.82
CA ASP A 164 16.21 -5.68 2.19
C ASP A 164 17.15 -4.47 2.20
N SER A 165 18.12 -4.44 1.30
CA SER A 165 18.98 -3.29 1.05
C SER A 165 18.14 -2.05 0.69
N LEU A 166 17.05 -2.23 -0.07
CA LEU A 166 16.15 -1.13 -0.43
C LEU A 166 15.32 -0.66 0.78
N VAL A 167 14.91 -1.56 1.67
CA VAL A 167 14.28 -1.22 2.96
C VAL A 167 15.22 -0.33 3.78
N GLU A 168 16.50 -0.70 3.89
CA GLU A 168 17.50 0.07 4.63
C GLU A 168 17.72 1.47 4.02
N ILE A 169 17.73 1.59 2.70
CA ILE A 169 17.84 2.88 2.01
C ILE A 169 16.66 3.78 2.36
N TYR A 170 15.44 3.25 2.34
CA TYR A 170 14.25 4.00 2.68
C TYR A 170 14.17 4.32 4.18
N ASP A 171 14.64 3.44 5.05
CA ASP A 171 14.78 3.74 6.48
C ASP A 171 15.79 4.86 6.73
N GLY A 172 16.92 4.85 6.04
CA GLY A 172 17.88 5.96 6.07
C GLY A 172 17.31 7.26 5.48
N PHE A 173 16.34 7.21 4.56
CA PHE A 173 15.57 8.38 4.15
C PHE A 173 14.64 8.86 5.27
N LEU A 174 13.88 7.96 5.90
CA LEU A 174 12.95 8.29 6.97
C LEU A 174 13.65 8.89 8.20
N GLN A 175 14.79 8.35 8.60
CA GLN A 175 15.60 8.86 9.72
C GLN A 175 16.13 10.29 9.48
N GLN A 176 16.32 10.68 8.22
CA GLN A 176 16.74 12.04 7.85
C GLN A 176 15.55 12.96 7.57
N SER A 177 14.36 12.39 7.38
CA SER A 177 13.15 13.16 7.19
C SER A 177 12.74 13.80 8.51
N THR A 178 12.32 15.06 8.46
CA THR A 178 11.70 15.74 9.59
C THR A 178 10.21 15.42 9.70
N VAL A 179 9.70 14.52 8.85
CA VAL A 179 8.29 14.29 8.62
C VAL A 179 7.88 12.97 9.26
N ASP A 180 7.29 13.06 10.45
CA ASP A 180 6.67 11.98 11.22
C ASP A 180 7.60 10.78 11.53
N GLY A 181 7.27 10.01 12.57
CA GLY A 181 8.02 8.77 12.88
C GLY A 181 7.79 7.72 11.80
N GLY A 182 8.82 7.08 11.26
CA GLY A 182 8.63 6.16 10.14
C GLY A 182 9.45 4.89 10.20
N ALA A 183 8.97 3.87 9.48
CA ALA A 183 9.79 2.70 9.15
C ALA A 183 9.29 2.03 7.86
N SER A 184 10.22 1.48 7.13
CA SER A 184 10.04 0.74 5.89
C SER A 184 10.00 -0.75 6.22
N PHE A 185 9.38 -1.56 5.35
CA PHE A 185 9.25 -2.99 5.62
C PHE A 185 9.06 -3.80 4.34
N ARG A 186 9.35 -5.09 4.47
CA ARG A 186 9.05 -6.10 3.44
C ARG A 186 7.57 -6.45 3.45
N GLY A 187 6.92 -6.34 2.28
CA GLY A 187 5.53 -6.70 2.02
C GLY A 187 5.38 -8.07 1.32
N ASP A 188 6.27 -9.01 1.64
CA ASP A 188 6.38 -10.29 0.92
C ASP A 188 5.23 -11.26 1.21
N GLU A 189 4.76 -11.27 2.46
CA GLU A 189 3.58 -12.04 2.88
C GLU A 189 2.39 -11.10 3.09
N GLN A 190 1.28 -11.44 2.46
CA GLN A 190 0.01 -10.73 2.59
C GLN A 190 -0.98 -11.62 3.34
N ALA A 191 -1.78 -11.04 4.23
CA ALA A 191 -2.88 -11.80 4.77
C ALA A 191 -3.91 -12.09 3.67
N ASN A 192 -4.50 -13.29 3.73
CA ASN A 192 -5.67 -13.58 2.94
C ASN A 192 -6.91 -13.01 3.64
N TRP A 193 -7.17 -11.73 3.41
CA TRP A 193 -8.31 -11.03 4.00
C TRP A 193 -9.65 -11.45 3.38
N GLN A 194 -9.64 -12.29 2.35
CA GLN A 194 -10.83 -12.69 1.62
C GLN A 194 -11.92 -13.25 2.53
N SER A 195 -11.55 -14.28 3.31
CA SER A 195 -12.45 -14.88 4.30
C SER A 195 -12.96 -13.85 5.34
N TRP A 196 -12.11 -12.91 5.75
CA TRP A 196 -12.41 -11.97 6.83
C TRP A 196 -13.48 -10.94 6.46
N TRP A 197 -13.45 -10.42 5.23
CA TRP A 197 -14.47 -9.47 4.77
C TRP A 197 -15.68 -10.16 4.13
N GLU A 198 -15.56 -11.41 3.67
CA GLU A 198 -16.70 -12.23 3.23
C GLU A 198 -17.71 -12.46 4.38
N GLU A 199 -17.23 -12.49 5.63
CA GLU A 199 -18.09 -12.52 6.83
C GLU A 199 -19.09 -11.37 6.94
N VAL A 200 -18.87 -10.24 6.25
CA VAL A 200 -19.84 -9.12 6.26
C VAL A 200 -21.11 -9.46 5.46
N GLY A 201 -21.01 -10.39 4.50
CA GLY A 201 -22.16 -10.82 3.69
C GLY A 201 -22.71 -9.75 2.74
N LEU A 202 -21.88 -8.77 2.34
CA LEU A 202 -22.29 -7.72 1.41
C LEU A 202 -21.96 -8.07 -0.04
N VAL A 203 -22.90 -7.77 -0.94
CA VAL A 203 -22.71 -7.80 -2.38
C VAL A 203 -22.89 -6.39 -2.91
N PHE A 204 -21.88 -5.88 -3.61
CA PHE A 204 -21.95 -4.58 -4.25
C PHE A 204 -22.27 -4.73 -5.74
N SER A 205 -23.22 -3.93 -6.22
CA SER A 205 -23.52 -3.81 -7.64
C SER A 205 -22.91 -2.52 -8.20
N ASN A 206 -22.60 -2.50 -9.50
CA ASN A 206 -22.03 -1.35 -10.21
C ASN A 206 -20.67 -0.84 -9.67
N LEU A 207 -19.93 -1.67 -8.95
CA LEU A 207 -18.51 -1.48 -8.66
C LEU A 207 -17.69 -2.40 -9.58
N PHE A 208 -16.45 -2.02 -9.88
CA PHE A 208 -15.57 -2.84 -10.72
C PHE A 208 -15.42 -4.24 -10.13
N GLU A 209 -15.84 -5.26 -10.88
CA GLU A 209 -15.56 -6.65 -10.54
C GLU A 209 -14.06 -6.92 -10.75
N ILE A 210 -13.39 -7.42 -9.72
CA ILE A 210 -12.03 -7.90 -9.84
C ILE A 210 -12.10 -9.22 -10.61
N THR A 211 -11.85 -9.16 -11.92
CA THR A 211 -11.71 -10.37 -12.72
C THR A 211 -10.48 -11.13 -12.25
N THR A 212 -10.65 -12.40 -11.93
CA THR A 212 -9.61 -13.31 -11.43
C THR A 212 -8.33 -13.25 -12.25
N LEU A 213 -7.21 -13.30 -11.52
CA LEU A 213 -5.82 -13.48 -11.93
C LEU A 213 -5.67 -14.21 -13.28
N LYS A 214 -5.49 -13.44 -14.35
CA LYS A 214 -4.79 -13.95 -15.54
C LYS A 214 -3.30 -13.76 -15.29
N ASP A 215 -2.58 -14.88 -15.37
CA ASP A 215 -1.11 -14.94 -15.33
C ASP A 215 -0.52 -13.87 -16.26
N LEU A 216 0.05 -12.83 -15.66
CA LEU A 216 0.80 -11.81 -16.38
C LEU A 216 2.07 -12.47 -16.91
N GLY A 217 2.26 -12.41 -18.22
CA GLY A 217 3.34 -13.02 -19.02
C GLY A 217 4.76 -12.49 -18.74
N TYR A 218 5.10 -12.25 -17.48
CA TYR A 218 6.44 -11.90 -16.99
C TYR A 218 7.30 -13.13 -16.68
N LEU A 219 6.87 -14.33 -17.06
CA LEU A 219 7.71 -15.53 -17.08
C LEU A 219 8.60 -15.54 -18.33
N GLN A 220 9.34 -14.46 -18.59
CA GLN A 220 10.49 -14.55 -19.48
C GLN A 220 11.52 -15.46 -18.81
N ASP A 221 11.59 -16.69 -19.30
CA ASP A 221 12.62 -17.71 -19.12
C ASP A 221 13.50 -17.52 -17.87
N ARG A 222 12.94 -17.89 -16.71
CA ARG A 222 13.63 -17.84 -15.41
C ARG A 222 15.00 -18.53 -15.46
N ASP A 223 15.15 -19.54 -16.30
CA ASP A 223 16.43 -20.22 -16.52
C ASP A 223 17.46 -19.30 -17.20
N LYS A 224 17.04 -18.44 -18.14
CA LYS A 224 17.91 -17.40 -18.71
C LYS A 224 18.34 -16.38 -17.66
N VAL A 225 17.46 -15.99 -16.73
CA VAL A 225 17.81 -15.09 -15.63
C VAL A 225 18.90 -15.72 -14.76
N VAL A 226 18.72 -16.98 -14.37
CA VAL A 226 19.72 -17.74 -13.60
C VAL A 226 21.05 -17.83 -14.35
N ALA A 227 21.03 -18.25 -15.62
CA ALA A 227 22.23 -18.41 -16.42
C ALA A 227 23.02 -17.09 -16.57
N LYS A 228 22.32 -15.99 -16.89
CA LYS A 228 22.92 -14.66 -17.02
C LYS A 228 23.44 -14.12 -15.69
N ALA A 229 22.74 -14.33 -14.58
CA ALA A 229 23.20 -13.91 -13.25
C ALA A 229 24.50 -14.63 -12.86
N LEU A 230 24.58 -15.95 -13.08
CA LEU A 230 25.79 -16.72 -12.82
C LEU A 230 26.97 -16.28 -13.71
N GLN A 231 26.70 -16.00 -14.99
CA GLN A 231 27.72 -15.48 -15.90
C GLN A 231 28.24 -14.10 -15.46
N ALA A 232 27.34 -13.14 -15.23
CA ALA A 232 27.71 -11.80 -14.81
C ALA A 232 28.48 -11.78 -13.49
N HIS A 233 28.16 -12.70 -12.57
CA HIS A 233 28.92 -12.86 -11.33
C HIS A 233 30.34 -13.38 -11.58
N ARG A 234 30.53 -14.39 -12.44
CA ARG A 234 31.87 -14.89 -12.82
C ARG A 234 32.72 -13.82 -13.50
N GLU A 235 32.09 -12.93 -14.25
CA GLU A 235 32.73 -11.80 -14.92
C GLU A 235 32.97 -10.60 -13.97
N GLY A 236 32.61 -10.71 -12.70
CA GLY A 236 32.77 -9.64 -11.71
C GLY A 236 31.83 -8.43 -11.92
N CYS A 237 30.78 -8.59 -12.74
CA CYS A 237 29.81 -7.54 -13.02
C CYS A 237 28.76 -7.35 -11.91
N ILE A 238 28.55 -8.37 -11.07
CA ILE A 238 27.65 -8.32 -9.90
C ILE A 238 28.28 -9.05 -8.70
N ASN A 239 27.96 -8.56 -7.50
CA ASN A 239 28.38 -9.17 -6.24
C ASN A 239 27.58 -10.45 -5.93
N ASP A 240 27.97 -11.16 -4.85
CA ASP A 240 27.30 -12.38 -4.40
C ASP A 240 25.83 -12.16 -4.05
N ALA A 241 25.50 -11.07 -3.35
CA ALA A 241 24.13 -10.77 -2.93
C ALA A 241 23.18 -10.59 -4.13
N ALA A 242 23.62 -9.86 -5.15
CA ALA A 242 22.87 -9.63 -6.38
C ALA A 242 22.66 -10.92 -7.17
N ARG A 243 23.68 -11.80 -7.22
CA ARG A 243 23.55 -13.14 -7.81
C ARG A 243 22.51 -13.95 -7.05
N ASP A 244 22.62 -14.01 -5.73
CA ASP A 244 21.75 -14.83 -4.87
C ASP A 244 20.31 -14.35 -4.93
N PHE A 245 20.09 -13.05 -4.97
CA PHE A 245 18.78 -12.44 -5.20
C PHE A 245 18.19 -12.86 -6.55
N LEU A 246 18.91 -12.67 -7.67
CA LEU A 246 18.40 -13.00 -9.01
C LEU A 246 18.11 -14.50 -9.17
N VAL A 247 19.00 -15.35 -8.69
CA VAL A 247 18.84 -16.81 -8.74
C VAL A 247 17.68 -17.24 -7.84
N GLY A 248 17.60 -16.71 -6.62
CA GLY A 248 16.54 -17.02 -5.67
C GLY A 248 15.18 -16.55 -6.16
N TRP A 249 15.10 -15.35 -6.74
CA TRP A 249 13.87 -14.79 -7.31
C TRP A 249 13.38 -15.65 -8.47
N ALA A 250 14.25 -15.95 -9.43
CA ALA A 250 13.91 -16.77 -10.59
C ALA A 250 13.43 -18.18 -10.18
N LYS A 251 14.06 -18.78 -9.16
CA LYS A 251 13.68 -20.10 -8.65
C LYS A 251 12.50 -20.09 -7.68
N GLY A 252 12.02 -18.92 -7.26
CA GLY A 252 10.99 -18.80 -6.22
C GLY A 252 11.47 -19.27 -4.83
N THR A 253 12.77 -19.19 -4.55
CA THR A 253 13.38 -19.63 -3.29
C THR A 253 13.83 -18.47 -2.41
N LEU A 254 13.46 -17.23 -2.73
CA LEU A 254 13.73 -16.09 -1.86
C LEU A 254 13.06 -16.28 -0.50
N ARG A 255 13.79 -15.89 0.55
CA ARG A 255 13.23 -15.82 1.89
C ARG A 255 12.12 -14.76 1.90
N ARG A 256 10.94 -15.15 2.38
CA ARG A 256 9.81 -14.26 2.61
C ARG A 256 9.83 -13.80 4.06
N HIS A 257 9.63 -12.51 4.28
CA HIS A 257 9.51 -11.98 5.64
C HIS A 257 8.07 -12.13 6.12
N PRO A 258 7.85 -12.76 7.30
CA PRO A 258 6.52 -13.01 7.78
C PRO A 258 5.82 -11.71 8.13
N ARG A 259 4.52 -11.67 7.86
CA ARG A 259 3.68 -10.60 8.40
C ARG A 259 3.48 -10.73 9.92
N PRO A 260 3.13 -9.64 10.64
CA PRO A 260 2.64 -9.75 11.99
C PRO A 260 1.49 -10.77 12.08
N ALA A 261 1.53 -11.65 13.08
CA ALA A 261 0.52 -12.68 13.27
C ALA A 261 -0.87 -12.07 13.50
N GLN A 262 -0.90 -10.95 14.25
CA GLN A 262 -2.09 -10.18 14.58
C GLN A 262 -1.78 -8.69 14.61
N TYR A 263 -2.81 -7.88 14.41
CA TYR A 263 -2.76 -6.44 14.59
C TYR A 263 -3.56 -6.07 15.84
N GLU A 264 -2.90 -5.47 16.84
CA GLU A 264 -3.53 -5.24 18.15
C GLU A 264 -4.69 -4.24 18.07
N PHE A 265 -4.62 -3.29 17.14
CA PHE A 265 -5.71 -2.34 16.91
C PHE A 265 -7.02 -3.00 16.46
N LEU A 266 -7.01 -4.24 15.96
CA LEU A 266 -8.25 -4.95 15.61
C LEU A 266 -9.03 -5.39 16.86
N ASN A 267 -8.34 -5.55 17.99
CA ASN A 267 -8.96 -5.80 19.28
C ASN A 267 -9.38 -4.50 19.99
N HIS A 268 -9.05 -3.34 19.41
CA HIS A 268 -9.49 -2.05 19.93
C HIS A 268 -10.99 -1.91 19.72
N ASN A 269 -11.70 -1.64 20.82
CA ASN A 269 -13.09 -1.24 20.78
C ASN A 269 -13.17 0.23 21.20
N ARG A 270 -13.62 1.10 20.28
CA ARG A 270 -13.78 2.53 20.58
C ARG A 270 -14.71 2.80 21.75
N HIS A 271 -15.62 1.88 22.08
CA HIS A 271 -16.50 2.00 23.26
C HIS A 271 -15.77 1.83 24.58
N ALA A 272 -14.54 1.30 24.63
CA ALA A 272 -13.71 1.39 25.83
C ALA A 272 -13.38 2.84 26.20
N PHE A 273 -13.33 3.74 25.20
CA PHE A 273 -13.22 5.19 25.39
C PHE A 273 -14.52 5.79 25.94
N ASP A 274 -15.67 5.22 25.55
CA ASP A 274 -17.00 5.60 26.08
C ASP A 274 -17.28 4.98 27.47
N ALA A 275 -16.66 3.85 27.83
CA ALA A 275 -16.87 3.11 29.08
C ALA A 275 -16.22 3.77 30.31
N LEU A 276 -15.43 4.83 30.13
CA LEU A 276 -15.05 5.76 31.20
C LEU A 276 -16.20 6.71 31.58
N ALA A 277 -17.38 6.58 30.95
CA ALA A 277 -18.63 7.21 31.34
C ALA A 277 -19.60 6.18 31.96
N PRO A 278 -20.56 6.61 32.82
CA PRO A 278 -21.56 5.70 33.35
C PRO A 278 -22.40 5.15 32.18
N ALA A 279 -22.52 3.82 32.14
CA ALA A 279 -23.17 3.08 31.08
C ALA A 279 -24.63 3.53 30.86
N ALA A 280 -24.90 4.11 29.69
CA ALA A 280 -26.20 4.03 29.05
C ALA A 280 -26.06 3.07 27.88
N ALA A 281 -26.26 1.78 28.15
CA ALA A 281 -26.29 0.75 27.13
C ALA A 281 -27.39 1.08 26.11
N ARG A 282 -27.02 1.40 24.88
CA ARG A 282 -27.97 1.36 23.76
C ARG A 282 -28.17 -0.10 23.36
N ALA A 283 -29.42 -0.54 23.37
CA ALA A 283 -29.81 -1.86 22.89
C ALA A 283 -29.43 -2.04 21.40
N PRO A 284 -29.20 -3.29 20.94
CA PRO A 284 -28.97 -3.56 19.53
C PRO A 284 -30.17 -3.08 18.69
N LEU A 285 -29.90 -2.39 17.59
CA LEU A 285 -30.93 -1.98 16.62
C LEU A 285 -31.52 -3.21 15.92
N ALA A 286 -32.81 -3.17 15.61
CA ALA A 286 -33.51 -4.29 14.97
C ALA A 286 -33.04 -4.48 13.52
N PRO A 287 -33.11 -5.69 12.94
CA PRO A 287 -32.66 -5.97 11.58
C PRO A 287 -33.33 -5.13 10.47
N GLU A 288 -34.43 -4.46 10.76
CA GLU A 288 -35.17 -3.63 9.81
C GLU A 288 -34.63 -2.19 9.72
N GLU A 289 -33.62 -1.82 10.52
CA GLU A 289 -33.03 -0.48 10.57
C GLU A 289 -31.71 -0.32 9.78
N TYR A 290 -31.30 -1.33 9.01
CA TYR A 290 -30.16 -1.18 8.09
C TYR A 290 -30.53 -0.23 6.94
N ARG A 291 -30.11 1.04 7.06
CA ARG A 291 -30.21 1.99 5.95
C ARG A 291 -29.23 1.60 4.85
N PRO A 292 -29.63 1.67 3.56
CA PRO A 292 -28.71 1.54 2.45
C PRO A 292 -27.55 2.53 2.61
N ILE A 293 -26.31 2.06 2.42
CA ILE A 293 -25.15 2.94 2.33
C ILE A 293 -25.26 3.69 1.01
N HIS A 294 -25.69 4.95 1.07
CA HIS A 294 -25.66 5.83 -0.09
C HIS A 294 -24.21 6.22 -0.37
N VAL A 295 -23.62 5.62 -1.40
CA VAL A 295 -22.35 6.08 -1.98
C VAL A 295 -22.64 7.40 -2.70
N GLN A 296 -22.30 8.52 -2.07
CA GLN A 296 -22.41 9.84 -2.69
C GLN A 296 -21.32 9.97 -3.74
N ALA A 297 -21.70 9.83 -5.02
CA ALA A 297 -20.86 10.30 -6.13
C ALA A 297 -21.00 11.82 -6.19
N ASP A 298 -19.97 12.55 -5.79
CA ASP A 298 -19.93 13.98 -6.08
C ASP A 298 -19.78 14.16 -7.60
N GLY A 299 -20.85 14.66 -8.24
CA GLY A 299 -20.82 15.23 -9.58
C GLY A 299 -20.86 14.25 -10.74
N GLY A 300 -22.08 13.82 -11.12
CA GLY A 300 -22.38 13.22 -12.42
C GLY A 300 -22.31 14.23 -13.56
N GLY A 301 -21.13 14.77 -13.85
CA GLY A 301 -20.83 15.35 -15.14
C GLY A 301 -20.36 14.25 -16.07
N ASN A 302 -20.97 14.11 -17.25
CA ASN A 302 -20.46 13.23 -18.31
C ASN A 302 -18.95 13.43 -18.45
N LEU A 303 -18.17 12.38 -18.15
CA LEU A 303 -16.76 12.37 -18.46
C LEU A 303 -16.64 12.53 -19.99
N PRO A 304 -15.88 13.52 -20.49
CA PRO A 304 -15.57 13.56 -21.91
C PRO A 304 -14.85 12.25 -22.29
N PRO A 305 -15.06 11.75 -23.52
CA PRO A 305 -14.29 10.61 -24.01
C PRO A 305 -12.80 10.92 -23.81
N GLY A 306 -12.07 9.98 -23.22
CA GLY A 306 -10.63 10.11 -23.03
C GLY A 306 -9.96 10.33 -24.38
N PRO A 307 -8.83 11.09 -24.42
CA PRO A 307 -8.05 11.19 -25.65
C PRO A 307 -7.67 9.78 -26.10
N GLU A 308 -7.91 9.49 -27.37
CA GLU A 308 -7.43 8.29 -28.03
C GLU A 308 -5.89 8.25 -27.90
N ASP A 309 -5.36 7.07 -27.58
CA ASP A 309 -3.92 6.83 -27.45
C ASP A 309 -3.24 6.98 -28.83
N ASP A 310 -2.92 8.21 -29.22
CA ASP A 310 -2.01 8.52 -30.34
C ASP A 310 -0.55 8.41 -29.86
N GLU A 311 -0.10 7.20 -29.55
CA GLU A 311 1.33 6.84 -29.62
C GLU A 311 1.49 5.68 -30.61
N ALA A 312 1.36 6.00 -31.90
CA ALA A 312 1.97 5.22 -32.95
C ALA A 312 3.40 5.72 -33.17
N ASP A 313 4.36 4.84 -32.90
CA ASP A 313 5.78 4.99 -33.20
C ASP A 313 6.01 5.50 -34.64
N GLU A 314 6.47 6.74 -34.80
CA GLU A 314 7.24 7.14 -35.98
C GLU A 314 8.74 6.97 -35.68
N LEU A 315 9.30 5.87 -36.15
CA LEU A 315 10.75 5.68 -36.32
C LEU A 315 11.23 6.56 -37.49
N PRO A 316 12.32 7.34 -37.35
CA PRO A 316 13.06 7.84 -38.49
C PRO A 316 14.12 6.83 -38.94
N GLU A 317 14.20 6.65 -40.26
CA GLU A 317 15.24 5.92 -41.02
C GLU A 317 16.68 6.43 -40.80
#